data_AF-A0A7G6XCC8-F1
#
_entry.id   AF-A0A7G6XCC8-F1
#
_cell.length_a   1.000
_cell.length_b   1.000
_cell.length_c   1.000
_cell.angle_alpha   90.00
_cell.angle_beta   90.00
_cell.angle_gamma   90.00
#
_symmetry.space_group_name_H-M   'P 1'
#
loop_
_entity.id
_entity.type
_entity.pdbx_description
1 polymer ?
#
loop_
_entity_poly.entity_id
_entity_poly.type
_entity_poly.pdbx_seq_one_letter_code
_entity_poly.pdbx_strand_id
1 'polypeptide(L)'
;MITFGVEEEYLLVDPVTVLPVPGAEYVRRAAGLGPLAEDDEVQDELLQAQVEVATPVCTELEEVGGHLLRLRHAVASAAEEHGCRVAMAAAAPLRDTSAVPVTRKPRYLRMEGQARQLVDEQLINGMHVHVGVPDPQTGVAVLNRIRVWLPTLLAMSANSPLWDGKDTGFASWRTIVFGRWPVSGPPPYFDGLADYEQRIDALVASGVIADRGQLYWQARLSDRFPTVEVRCLDVQLRADDAVMLAGLVRALVAVALAEEKAGAPPVRCRPELLQAANWHAARHGLNSTLVDPDGRSRSSGDVLYSLLAHVAPALAESGDEREVSSLVHRLLQEGTPADRQRRALREGGMPALRSLIVGDSPSG
;
A
#
# COMPACT_ATOMS: atom_id res chain seq x y z
N MET A 1 6.71 5.81 -23.11
CA MET A 1 6.46 4.61 -22.28
C MET A 1 6.55 5.03 -20.83
N ILE A 2 5.54 4.71 -20.02
CA ILE A 2 5.47 5.10 -18.60
C ILE A 2 6.14 3.99 -17.79
N THR A 3 7.15 4.35 -17.01
CA THR A 3 7.83 3.42 -16.10
C THR A 3 7.15 3.40 -14.74
N PHE A 4 7.29 2.30 -14.02
CA PHE A 4 6.73 2.14 -12.69
C PHE A 4 7.51 1.09 -11.87
N GLY A 5 7.38 1.16 -10.56
CA GLY A 5 8.01 0.22 -9.63
C GLY A 5 7.10 -0.01 -8.42
N VAL A 6 7.26 -1.15 -7.76
CA VAL A 6 6.44 -1.56 -6.62
C VAL A 6 7.33 -1.80 -5.41
N GLU A 7 6.91 -1.27 -4.27
CA GLU A 7 7.45 -1.61 -2.96
C GLU A 7 6.39 -2.40 -2.18
N GLU A 8 6.79 -3.47 -1.48
CA GLU A 8 5.93 -4.20 -0.54
C GLU A 8 6.62 -4.34 0.81
N GLU A 9 5.91 -3.97 1.86
CA GLU A 9 6.33 -4.18 3.25
C GLU A 9 5.72 -5.51 3.75
N TYR A 10 6.48 -6.27 4.53
CA TYR A 10 6.01 -7.53 5.12
C TYR A 10 6.29 -7.63 6.61
N LEU A 11 5.39 -8.33 7.32
CA LEU A 11 5.55 -8.65 8.72
C LEU A 11 6.32 -9.96 8.90
N LEU A 12 7.32 -9.97 9.78
CA LEU A 12 7.97 -11.17 10.27
C LEU A 12 7.27 -11.66 11.53
N VAL A 13 6.88 -12.92 11.53
CA VAL A 13 6.13 -13.54 12.63
C VAL A 13 6.74 -14.86 13.09
N ASP A 14 6.48 -15.21 14.34
CA ASP A 14 6.75 -16.54 14.87
C ASP A 14 5.85 -17.58 14.16
N PRO A 15 6.41 -18.72 13.70
CA PRO A 15 5.68 -19.70 12.90
C PRO A 15 4.53 -20.39 13.64
N VAL A 16 4.55 -20.40 14.97
CA VAL A 16 3.54 -21.10 15.78
C VAL A 16 2.47 -20.12 16.26
N THR A 17 2.91 -19.04 16.90
CA THR A 17 2.06 -18.06 17.59
C THR A 17 1.57 -16.95 16.68
N VAL A 18 2.23 -16.71 15.54
CA VAL A 18 1.93 -15.60 14.62
C VAL A 18 2.13 -14.21 15.26
N LEU A 19 2.88 -14.14 16.37
CA LEU A 19 3.28 -12.89 16.98
C LEU A 19 4.43 -12.25 16.17
N PRO A 20 4.45 -10.92 16.01
CA PRO A 20 5.58 -10.23 15.38
C PRO A 20 6.91 -10.53 16.06
N VAL A 21 7.98 -10.78 15.29
CA VAL A 21 9.32 -11.08 15.82
C VAL A 21 10.38 -10.14 15.24
N PRO A 22 11.37 -9.69 16.04
CA PRO A 22 12.40 -8.74 15.59
C PRO A 22 13.49 -9.42 14.75
N GLY A 23 13.14 -9.90 13.55
CA GLY A 23 14.04 -10.65 12.66
C GLY A 23 14.61 -9.87 11.47
N ALA A 24 14.25 -8.60 11.28
CA ALA A 24 14.45 -7.88 10.02
C ALA A 24 15.92 -7.83 9.57
N GLU A 25 16.87 -7.57 10.47
CA GLU A 25 18.30 -7.49 10.13
C GLU A 25 18.83 -8.82 9.59
N TYR A 26 18.47 -9.93 10.24
CA TYR A 26 18.90 -11.28 9.84
C TYR A 26 18.31 -11.65 8.47
N VAL A 27 17.00 -11.42 8.30
CA VAL A 27 16.31 -11.71 7.04
C VAL A 27 16.86 -10.87 5.89
N ARG A 28 17.04 -9.56 6.09
CA ARG A 28 17.60 -8.66 5.06
C ARG A 28 18.99 -9.12 4.63
N ARG A 29 19.87 -9.43 5.59
CA ARG A 29 21.23 -9.88 5.30
C ARG A 29 21.25 -11.21 4.55
N ALA A 30 20.43 -12.18 4.95
CA ALA A 30 20.37 -13.47 4.28
C ALA A 30 19.78 -13.34 2.86
N ALA A 31 18.74 -12.53 2.68
CA ALA A 31 18.12 -12.30 1.39
C ALA A 31 19.07 -11.60 0.39
N GLY A 32 19.75 -10.52 0.79
CA GLY A 32 20.67 -9.77 -0.07
C GLY A 32 21.97 -10.51 -0.42
N LEU A 33 22.39 -11.47 0.41
CA LEU A 33 23.49 -12.39 0.09
C LEU A 33 23.06 -13.57 -0.80
N GLY A 34 21.75 -13.76 -0.98
CA GLY A 34 21.18 -14.84 -1.76
C GLY A 34 21.21 -14.57 -3.27
N PRO A 35 21.09 -15.61 -4.12
CA PRO A 35 21.10 -15.42 -5.58
C PRO A 35 19.81 -14.79 -6.13
N LEU A 36 18.83 -14.54 -5.27
CA LEU A 36 17.47 -14.15 -5.65
C LEU A 36 17.15 -12.68 -5.38
N ALA A 37 17.96 -11.94 -4.63
CA ALA A 37 17.73 -10.52 -4.36
C ALA A 37 19.07 -9.78 -4.33
N GLU A 38 19.07 -8.53 -4.78
CA GLU A 38 20.20 -7.61 -4.63
C GLU A 38 20.13 -6.89 -3.26
N ASP A 39 21.26 -6.39 -2.77
CA ASP A 39 21.38 -5.79 -1.44
C ASP A 39 20.48 -4.55 -1.22
N ASP A 40 20.14 -3.81 -2.29
CA ASP A 40 19.29 -2.61 -2.24
C ASP A 40 17.81 -2.89 -2.50
N GLU A 41 17.47 -4.10 -2.95
CA GLU A 41 16.09 -4.57 -3.16
C GLU A 41 15.41 -4.97 -1.85
N VAL A 42 16.15 -5.17 -0.75
CA VAL A 42 15.61 -5.53 0.57
C VAL A 42 16.08 -4.53 1.63
N GLN A 43 15.15 -3.86 2.29
CA GLN A 43 15.42 -2.75 3.20
C GLN A 43 14.80 -2.97 4.59
N ASP A 44 15.35 -2.28 5.60
CA ASP A 44 14.76 -2.26 6.94
C ASP A 44 13.64 -1.21 7.03
N GLU A 45 12.56 -1.58 7.69
CA GLU A 45 11.46 -0.69 8.05
C GLU A 45 11.57 -0.17 9.49
N LEU A 46 10.62 0.67 9.95
CA LEU A 46 10.60 1.30 11.27
C LEU A 46 10.80 0.32 12.42
N LEU A 47 10.02 -0.77 12.44
CA LEU A 47 10.10 -1.80 13.47
C LEU A 47 10.92 -2.99 12.97
N GLN A 48 11.69 -3.61 13.87
CA GLN A 48 12.55 -4.75 13.52
C GLN A 48 11.77 -6.02 13.17
N ALA A 49 10.44 -5.99 13.20
CA ALA A 49 9.57 -7.07 12.73
C ALA A 49 9.10 -6.89 11.29
N GLN A 50 9.65 -5.95 10.55
CA GLN A 50 9.21 -5.63 9.20
C GLN A 50 10.38 -5.55 8.24
N VAL A 51 10.16 -6.04 7.02
CA VAL A 51 11.10 -5.96 5.90
C VAL A 51 10.37 -5.35 4.72
N GLU A 52 11.04 -4.47 3.99
CA GLU A 52 10.54 -3.87 2.75
C GLU A 52 11.29 -4.49 1.57
N VAL A 53 10.59 -4.78 0.48
CA VAL A 53 11.19 -5.11 -0.81
C VAL A 53 10.79 -4.10 -1.86
N ALA A 54 11.68 -3.83 -2.81
CA ALA A 54 11.42 -2.94 -3.93
C ALA A 54 11.79 -3.61 -5.26
N THR A 55 10.89 -3.54 -6.25
CA THR A 55 11.23 -3.95 -7.61
C THR A 55 12.19 -2.94 -8.26
N PRO A 56 12.96 -3.36 -9.27
CA PRO A 56 13.55 -2.42 -10.22
C PRO A 56 12.49 -1.57 -10.92
N VAL A 57 12.94 -0.59 -11.70
CA VAL A 57 12.07 0.19 -12.58
C VAL A 57 11.63 -0.69 -13.74
N CYS A 58 10.32 -0.95 -13.83
CA CYS A 58 9.70 -1.78 -14.84
C CYS A 58 8.96 -0.94 -15.90
N THR A 59 8.70 -1.58 -17.03
CA THR A 59 7.88 -1.07 -18.13
C THR A 59 6.69 -1.96 -18.45
N GLU A 60 6.65 -3.21 -17.98
CA GLU A 60 5.55 -4.15 -18.22
C GLU A 60 5.05 -4.80 -16.92
N LEU A 61 3.78 -5.22 -16.88
CA LEU A 61 3.21 -5.90 -15.70
C LEU A 61 3.85 -7.28 -15.47
N GLU A 62 4.23 -7.97 -16.53
CA GLU A 62 4.93 -9.26 -16.45
C GLU A 62 6.26 -9.14 -15.69
N GLU A 63 7.01 -8.05 -15.92
CA GLU A 63 8.26 -7.77 -15.20
C GLU A 63 8.00 -7.59 -13.70
N VAL A 64 6.99 -6.78 -13.35
CA VAL A 64 6.60 -6.58 -11.94
C VAL A 64 6.20 -7.89 -11.29
N GLY A 65 5.38 -8.71 -11.96
CA GLY A 65 4.98 -10.02 -11.47
C GLY A 65 6.18 -10.94 -11.21
N GLY A 66 7.13 -11.01 -12.15
CA GLY A 66 8.36 -11.77 -12.01
C GLY A 66 9.23 -11.31 -10.84
N HIS A 67 9.43 -10.00 -10.70
CA HIS A 67 10.21 -9.44 -9.59
C HIS A 67 9.54 -9.65 -8.24
N LEU A 68 8.23 -9.43 -8.11
CA LEU A 68 7.50 -9.65 -6.86
C LEU A 68 7.54 -11.11 -6.43
N LEU A 69 7.35 -12.07 -7.35
CA LEU A 69 7.45 -13.49 -7.03
C LEU A 69 8.85 -13.87 -6.54
N ARG A 70 9.89 -13.41 -7.25
CA ARG A 70 11.29 -13.63 -6.87
C ARG A 70 11.60 -13.05 -5.49
N LEU A 71 11.25 -11.78 -5.25
CA LEU A 71 11.54 -11.06 -4.00
C LEU A 71 10.77 -11.68 -2.83
N ARG A 72 9.47 -11.98 -2.99
CA ARG A 72 8.66 -12.68 -1.98
C ARG A 72 9.28 -14.03 -1.62
N HIS A 73 9.75 -14.79 -2.60
CA HIS A 73 10.42 -16.08 -2.34
C HIS A 73 11.75 -15.91 -1.62
N ALA A 74 12.55 -14.90 -1.99
CA ALA A 74 13.83 -14.61 -1.34
C ALA A 74 13.64 -14.27 0.15
N VAL A 75 12.74 -13.32 0.46
CA VAL A 75 12.50 -12.92 1.86
C VAL A 75 11.82 -14.02 2.68
N ALA A 76 10.91 -14.79 2.07
CA ALA A 76 10.29 -15.93 2.75
C ALA A 76 11.35 -16.98 3.11
N SER A 77 12.21 -17.37 2.17
CA SER A 77 13.26 -18.38 2.41
C SER A 77 14.25 -17.92 3.49
N ALA A 78 14.67 -16.65 3.44
CA ALA A 78 15.53 -16.05 4.45
C ALA A 78 14.86 -16.01 5.84
N ALA A 79 13.56 -15.71 5.90
CA ALA A 79 12.80 -15.77 7.15
C ALA A 79 12.75 -17.18 7.73
N GLU A 80 12.54 -18.20 6.89
CA GLU A 80 12.50 -19.60 7.33
C GLU A 80 13.84 -20.06 7.90
N GLU A 81 14.96 -19.71 7.25
CA GLU A 81 16.32 -20.02 7.72
C GLU A 81 16.59 -19.46 9.13
N HIS A 82 15.99 -18.31 9.43
CA HIS A 82 16.12 -17.63 10.72
C HIS A 82 14.97 -17.93 11.70
N GLY A 83 14.20 -19.00 11.46
CA GLY A 83 13.18 -19.49 12.39
C GLY A 83 11.93 -18.63 12.50
N CYS A 84 11.69 -17.74 11.54
CA CYS A 84 10.47 -16.93 11.44
C CYS A 84 9.73 -17.21 10.12
N ARG A 85 8.66 -16.46 9.89
CA ARG A 85 7.84 -16.53 8.68
C ARG A 85 7.45 -15.14 8.22
N VAL A 86 7.23 -15.00 6.91
CA VAL A 86 6.67 -13.78 6.33
C VAL A 86 5.14 -13.88 6.35
N ALA A 87 4.46 -12.89 6.92
CA ALA A 87 3.01 -12.77 6.91
C ALA A 87 2.57 -11.65 5.96
N MET A 88 1.74 -12.01 4.99
CA MET A 88 1.13 -11.14 3.99
C MET A 88 -0.11 -10.43 4.57
N ALA A 89 0.08 -9.67 5.64
CA ALA A 89 -0.99 -8.94 6.33
C ALA A 89 -0.63 -7.47 6.48
N ALA A 90 -1.55 -6.58 6.13
CA ALA A 90 -1.31 -5.13 6.20
C ALA A 90 -1.37 -4.56 7.62
N ALA A 91 -1.79 -5.34 8.60
CA ALA A 91 -1.66 -5.06 10.02
C ALA A 91 -1.39 -6.36 10.76
N ALA A 92 -0.59 -6.32 11.83
CA ALA A 92 -0.35 -7.49 12.65
C ALA A 92 -1.66 -7.99 13.27
N PRO A 93 -2.09 -9.23 12.96
CA PRO A 93 -3.35 -9.77 13.45
C PRO A 93 -3.33 -9.98 14.98
N LEU A 94 -2.13 -10.26 15.52
CA LEU A 94 -1.85 -10.42 16.94
C LEU A 94 -0.73 -9.46 17.35
N ARG A 95 -0.77 -9.02 18.60
CA ARG A 95 0.30 -8.22 19.22
C ARG A 95 0.59 -8.78 20.60
N ASP A 96 1.86 -8.74 20.97
CA ASP A 96 2.29 -9.04 22.33
C ASP A 96 2.15 -7.78 23.19
N THR A 97 2.17 -7.99 24.51
CA THR A 97 2.30 -6.97 25.54
C THR A 97 3.61 -6.18 25.44
N SER A 98 4.67 -6.81 24.93
CA SER A 98 5.97 -6.15 24.73
C SER A 98 6.05 -5.52 23.34
N ALA A 99 6.51 -4.27 23.28
CA ALA A 99 6.71 -3.57 22.01
C ALA A 99 7.86 -4.21 21.21
N VAL A 100 7.68 -4.26 19.89
CA VAL A 100 8.76 -4.64 18.97
C VAL A 100 9.81 -3.52 18.95
N PRO A 101 11.11 -3.84 19.08
CA PRO A 101 12.17 -2.84 19.01
C PRO A 101 12.17 -2.05 17.69
N VAL A 102 12.47 -0.76 17.79
CA VAL A 102 12.66 0.13 16.65
C VAL A 102 14.02 -0.15 15.98
N THR A 103 14.05 -0.12 14.65
CA THR A 103 15.29 -0.24 13.88
C THR A 103 16.23 0.92 14.20
N ARG A 104 17.52 0.64 14.42
CA ARG A 104 18.50 1.61 14.99
C ARG A 104 18.99 2.66 13.99
N LYS A 105 18.08 3.29 13.24
CA LYS A 105 18.34 4.45 12.37
C LYS A 105 18.01 5.75 13.13
N PRO A 106 18.83 6.82 13.01
CA PRO A 106 18.58 8.07 13.74
C PRO A 106 17.18 8.67 13.53
N ARG A 107 16.62 8.56 12.32
CA ARG A 107 15.26 9.02 12.00
C ARG A 107 14.21 8.29 12.84
N TYR A 108 14.31 6.98 12.92
CA TYR A 108 13.36 6.12 13.62
C TYR A 108 13.41 6.30 15.14
N LEU A 109 14.61 6.44 15.72
CA LEU A 109 14.77 6.75 17.13
C LEU A 109 14.19 8.13 17.50
N ARG A 110 14.25 9.11 16.59
CA ARG A 110 13.57 10.40 16.81
C ARG A 110 12.05 10.26 16.80
N MET A 111 11.49 9.47 15.87
CA MET A 111 10.05 9.20 15.82
C MET A 111 9.56 8.53 17.10
N GLU A 112 10.31 7.56 17.61
CA GLU A 112 10.02 6.86 18.88
C GLU A 112 9.96 7.83 20.06
N GLY A 113 10.88 8.80 20.12
CA GLY A 113 10.88 9.84 21.16
C GLY A 113 9.73 10.85 21.05
N GLN A 114 9.15 11.04 19.87
CA GLN A 114 8.06 12.00 19.62
C GLN A 114 6.67 11.40 19.85
N ALA A 115 6.45 10.16 19.40
CA ALA A 115 5.12 9.54 19.36
C ALA A 115 5.17 8.04 19.69
N ARG A 116 5.71 7.71 20.88
CA ARG A 116 5.98 6.33 21.32
C ARG A 116 4.87 5.33 21.01
N GLN A 117 3.63 5.63 21.43
CA GLN A 117 2.49 4.73 21.23
C GLN A 117 2.19 4.49 19.74
N LEU A 118 2.30 5.54 18.91
CA LEU A 118 2.06 5.39 17.46
C LEU A 118 3.15 4.54 16.81
N VAL A 119 4.40 4.67 17.25
CA VAL A 119 5.51 3.85 16.79
C VAL A 119 5.33 2.39 17.21
N ASP A 120 4.98 2.12 18.47
CA ASP A 120 4.72 0.75 18.97
C ASP A 120 3.51 0.07 18.28
N GLU A 121 2.67 0.86 17.61
CA GLU A 121 1.52 0.42 16.82
C GLU A 121 1.77 0.47 15.31
N GLN A 122 2.99 0.80 14.86
CA GLN A 122 3.35 0.82 13.43
C GLN A 122 3.63 -0.60 12.89
N LEU A 123 2.89 -1.60 13.38
CA LEU A 123 2.93 -2.98 12.88
C LEU A 123 2.00 -3.13 11.67
N ILE A 124 2.16 -2.24 10.70
CA ILE A 124 1.31 -2.11 9.52
C ILE A 124 2.17 -2.09 8.27
N ASN A 125 1.69 -2.75 7.20
CA ASN A 125 2.46 -3.03 6.00
C ASN A 125 1.70 -2.62 4.74
N GLY A 126 2.34 -1.81 3.91
CA GLY A 126 1.78 -1.28 2.68
C GLY A 126 2.31 -1.93 1.42
N MET A 127 1.64 -1.57 0.32
CA MET A 127 2.18 -1.65 -1.02
C MET A 127 2.27 -0.22 -1.56
N HIS A 128 3.42 0.17 -2.11
CA HIS A 128 3.60 1.45 -2.77
C HIS A 128 3.84 1.24 -4.26
N VAL A 129 3.24 2.11 -5.08
CA VAL A 129 3.44 2.09 -6.53
C VAL A 129 3.99 3.44 -6.95
N HIS A 130 5.21 3.43 -7.46
CA HIS A 130 5.86 4.58 -8.07
C HIS A 130 5.56 4.59 -9.56
N VAL A 131 5.10 5.71 -10.11
CA VAL A 131 4.90 5.88 -11.55
C VAL A 131 5.65 7.10 -12.05
N GLY A 132 6.47 6.91 -13.08
CA GLY A 132 7.31 7.95 -13.68
C GLY A 132 6.48 9.10 -14.25
N VAL A 133 6.88 10.32 -13.93
CA VAL A 133 6.31 11.56 -14.46
C VAL A 133 7.42 12.45 -15.06
N PRO A 134 7.13 13.26 -16.08
CA PRO A 134 8.18 13.99 -16.79
C PRO A 134 8.85 15.07 -15.94
N ASP A 135 8.11 15.69 -15.03
CA ASP A 135 8.58 16.77 -14.18
C ASP A 135 7.65 16.97 -12.96
N PRO A 136 8.08 17.67 -11.90
CA PRO A 136 7.29 17.88 -10.69
C PRO A 136 5.99 18.68 -10.90
N GLN A 137 5.97 19.64 -11.85
CA GLN A 137 4.76 20.43 -12.14
C GLN A 137 3.67 19.53 -12.70
N THR A 138 4.03 18.68 -13.67
CA THR A 138 3.14 17.63 -14.19
C THR A 138 2.76 16.62 -13.10
N GLY A 139 3.71 16.27 -12.21
CA GLY A 139 3.45 15.38 -11.07
C GLY A 139 2.34 15.91 -10.14
N VAL A 140 2.35 17.19 -9.78
CA VAL A 140 1.28 17.80 -8.96
C VAL A 140 -0.06 17.78 -9.69
N ALA A 141 -0.05 18.03 -11.00
CA ALA A 141 -1.25 17.95 -11.83
C ALA A 141 -1.84 16.53 -11.88
N VAL A 142 -0.99 15.49 -11.93
CA VAL A 142 -1.38 14.09 -11.83
C VAL A 142 -1.95 13.77 -10.44
N LEU A 143 -1.27 14.18 -9.36
CA LEU A 143 -1.73 13.99 -7.98
C LEU A 143 -3.15 14.54 -7.78
N ASN A 144 -3.41 15.75 -8.27
CA ASN A 144 -4.72 16.40 -8.20
C ASN A 144 -5.83 15.60 -8.90
N ARG A 145 -5.51 14.84 -9.95
CA ARG A 145 -6.47 14.03 -10.72
C ARG A 145 -6.70 12.66 -10.09
N ILE A 146 -5.65 12.00 -9.62
CA ILE A 146 -5.78 10.64 -9.07
C ILE A 146 -6.34 10.62 -7.64
N ARG A 147 -6.26 11.74 -6.89
CA ARG A 147 -6.65 11.78 -5.47
C ARG A 147 -8.07 11.30 -5.18
N VAL A 148 -9.00 11.51 -6.12
CA VAL A 148 -10.41 11.10 -5.98
C VAL A 148 -10.61 9.58 -6.12
N TRP A 149 -9.64 8.87 -6.70
CA TRP A 149 -9.66 7.43 -6.86
C TRP A 149 -8.96 6.68 -5.71
N LEU A 150 -8.20 7.37 -4.85
CA LEU A 150 -7.49 6.75 -3.73
C LEU A 150 -8.41 5.96 -2.78
N PRO A 151 -9.61 6.43 -2.39
CA PRO A 151 -10.54 5.63 -1.59
C PRO A 151 -10.96 4.33 -2.29
N THR A 152 -11.08 4.33 -3.62
CA THR A 152 -11.44 3.14 -4.39
C THR A 152 -10.30 2.12 -4.38
N LEU A 153 -9.06 2.56 -4.64
CA LEU A 153 -7.87 1.72 -4.56
C LEU A 153 -7.66 1.14 -3.14
N LEU A 154 -7.88 1.96 -2.11
CA LEU A 154 -7.87 1.50 -0.72
C LEU A 154 -8.92 0.40 -0.48
N ALA A 155 -10.16 0.61 -0.92
CA ALA A 155 -11.21 -0.37 -0.73
C ALA A 155 -10.91 -1.71 -1.42
N MET A 156 -10.29 -1.67 -2.61
CA MET A 156 -9.88 -2.86 -3.37
C MET A 156 -8.75 -3.62 -2.68
N SER A 157 -7.78 -2.92 -2.11
CA SER A 157 -6.56 -3.51 -1.54
C SER A 157 -6.70 -3.99 -0.09
N ALA A 158 -7.77 -3.61 0.61
CA ALA A 158 -7.96 -3.83 2.04
C ALA A 158 -7.57 -5.26 2.52
N ASN A 159 -6.57 -5.33 3.41
CA ASN A 159 -5.95 -6.58 3.91
C ASN A 159 -5.56 -6.51 5.40
N SER A 160 -6.30 -5.74 6.19
CA SER A 160 -6.00 -5.58 7.62
C SER A 160 -7.26 -5.53 8.49
N PRO A 161 -8.10 -6.57 8.51
CA PRO A 161 -9.32 -6.55 9.33
C PRO A 161 -9.08 -6.81 10.83
N LEU A 162 -7.94 -7.41 11.18
CA LEU A 162 -7.64 -7.85 12.54
C LEU A 162 -6.60 -6.96 13.23
N TRP A 163 -6.75 -6.78 14.54
CA TRP A 163 -5.80 -6.11 15.42
C TRP A 163 -5.96 -6.61 16.85
N ASP A 164 -4.86 -6.83 17.58
CA ASP A 164 -4.86 -7.35 18.96
C ASP A 164 -5.77 -8.60 19.13
N GLY A 165 -5.76 -9.50 18.15
CA GLY A 165 -6.52 -10.75 18.15
C GLY A 165 -8.03 -10.61 17.94
N LYS A 166 -8.50 -9.45 17.46
CA LYS A 166 -9.93 -9.18 17.24
C LYS A 166 -10.18 -8.59 15.86
N ASP A 167 -11.37 -8.86 15.32
CA ASP A 167 -11.88 -8.09 14.18
C ASP A 167 -12.16 -6.65 14.64
N THR A 168 -11.53 -5.71 13.96
CA THR A 168 -11.62 -4.27 14.25
C THR A 168 -12.93 -3.67 13.77
N GLY A 169 -13.65 -4.38 12.91
CA GLY A 169 -14.78 -3.86 12.16
C GLY A 169 -14.39 -3.04 10.94
N PHE A 170 -13.09 -2.84 10.66
CA PHE A 170 -12.57 -2.19 9.44
C PHE A 170 -12.05 -3.23 8.44
N ALA A 171 -12.03 -2.90 7.16
CA ALA A 171 -11.39 -3.74 6.14
C ALA A 171 -9.88 -3.43 6.04
N SER A 172 -9.51 -2.15 6.15
CA SER A 172 -8.13 -1.68 6.28
C SER A 172 -7.93 -0.95 7.61
N TRP A 173 -7.50 -1.69 8.64
CA TRP A 173 -7.06 -1.10 9.90
C TRP A 173 -5.74 -0.33 9.75
N ARG A 174 -4.90 -0.74 8.80
CA ARG A 174 -3.68 -0.02 8.41
C ARG A 174 -3.95 1.47 8.18
N THR A 175 -5.01 1.78 7.44
CA THR A 175 -5.40 3.17 7.17
C THR A 175 -5.77 3.94 8.43
N ILE A 176 -6.41 3.29 9.40
CA ILE A 176 -6.79 3.92 10.68
C ILE A 176 -5.57 4.16 11.56
N VAL A 177 -4.64 3.19 11.62
CA VAL A 177 -3.36 3.34 12.33
C VAL A 177 -2.57 4.52 11.74
N PHE A 178 -2.41 4.58 10.41
CA PHE A 178 -1.70 5.67 9.74
C PHE A 178 -2.40 7.03 9.92
N GLY A 179 -3.73 7.06 9.94
CA GLY A 179 -4.53 8.28 10.07
C GLY A 179 -4.34 9.08 11.36
N ARG A 180 -3.61 8.52 12.35
CA ARG A 180 -3.30 9.18 13.62
C ARG A 180 -2.03 10.04 13.57
N TRP A 181 -1.25 9.93 12.49
CA TRP A 181 -0.08 10.79 12.28
C TRP A 181 -0.50 12.20 11.81
N PRO A 182 0.26 13.26 12.15
CA PRO A 182 -0.17 14.66 12.00
C PRO A 182 -0.56 15.08 10.57
N VAL A 183 0.14 14.55 9.56
CA VAL A 183 -0.10 14.86 8.15
C VAL A 183 -0.31 13.55 7.39
N SER A 184 -1.56 13.08 7.35
CA SER A 184 -1.91 11.76 6.80
C SER A 184 -3.22 11.78 6.00
N GLY A 185 -3.44 10.72 5.23
CA GLY A 185 -4.67 10.51 4.44
C GLY A 185 -4.57 11.02 2.99
N PRO A 186 -5.70 11.23 2.31
CA PRO A 186 -5.70 11.73 0.94
C PRO A 186 -5.00 13.10 0.86
N PRO A 187 -4.11 13.33 -0.14
CA PRO A 187 -3.47 14.63 -0.28
C PRO A 187 -4.52 15.72 -0.57
N PRO A 188 -4.31 16.96 -0.12
CA PRO A 188 -5.18 18.08 -0.50
C PRO A 188 -5.09 18.37 -2.00
N TYR A 189 -5.97 19.23 -2.52
CA TYR A 189 -5.76 19.82 -3.85
C TYR A 189 -4.65 20.88 -3.75
N PHE A 190 -3.83 20.99 -4.79
CA PHE A 190 -2.77 21.99 -4.89
C PHE A 190 -2.93 22.89 -6.12
N ASP A 191 -2.73 24.20 -5.96
CA ASP A 191 -2.74 25.15 -7.08
C ASP A 191 -1.37 25.23 -7.77
N GLY A 192 -0.95 24.09 -8.33
CA GLY A 192 0.36 23.92 -8.99
C GLY A 192 1.51 23.63 -8.03
N LEU A 193 2.73 23.53 -8.58
CA LEU A 193 3.93 23.12 -7.84
C LEU A 193 4.32 24.12 -6.75
N ALA A 194 4.16 25.43 -7.00
CA ALA A 194 4.52 26.44 -6.01
C ALA A 194 3.67 26.33 -4.73
N ASP A 195 2.36 26.10 -4.86
CA ASP A 195 1.47 25.86 -3.72
C ASP A 195 1.81 24.54 -3.01
N TYR A 196 2.13 23.48 -3.77
CA TYR A 196 2.60 22.20 -3.21
C TYR A 196 3.84 22.39 -2.32
N GLU A 197 4.88 23.03 -2.85
CA GLU A 197 6.13 23.26 -2.12
C GLU A 197 5.93 24.19 -0.91
N GLN A 198 5.24 25.32 -1.10
CA GLN A 198 4.99 26.28 -0.02
C GLN A 198 4.26 25.63 1.17
N ARG A 199 3.27 24.77 0.90
CA ARG A 199 2.49 24.13 1.96
C ARG A 199 3.29 23.08 2.71
N ILE A 200 4.16 22.34 2.02
CA ILE A 200 5.06 21.39 2.67
C ILE A 200 6.11 22.12 3.50
N ASP A 201 6.72 23.17 2.96
CA ASP A 201 7.71 23.98 3.67
C ASP A 201 7.11 24.61 4.93
N ALA A 202 5.85 25.06 4.88
CA ALA A 202 5.14 25.56 6.05
C ALA A 202 4.93 24.48 7.12
N LEU A 203 4.61 23.23 6.72
CA LEU A 203 4.47 22.11 7.65
C LEU A 203 5.80 21.78 8.33
N VAL A 204 6.90 21.74 7.58
CA VAL A 204 8.25 21.50 8.13
C VAL A 204 8.69 22.66 9.03
N ALA A 205 8.51 23.91 8.59
CA ALA A 205 8.89 25.10 9.36
C ALA A 205 8.10 25.23 10.67
N SER A 206 6.87 24.71 10.72
CA SER A 206 6.06 24.68 11.96
C SER A 206 6.59 23.71 13.02
N GLY A 207 7.45 22.76 12.64
CA GLY A 207 7.96 21.70 13.51
C GLY A 207 6.96 20.57 13.80
N VAL A 208 5.75 20.61 13.24
CA VAL A 208 4.75 19.52 13.35
C VAL A 208 5.24 18.25 12.68
N ILE A 209 6.00 18.38 11.59
CA ILE A 209 6.78 17.31 10.97
C ILE A 209 8.25 17.73 10.89
N ALA A 210 9.16 16.78 11.06
CA ALA A 210 10.61 17.00 11.04
C ALA A 210 11.16 17.16 9.62
N ASP A 211 10.58 16.44 8.66
CA ASP A 211 11.00 16.43 7.26
C ASP A 211 9.84 15.96 6.35
N ARG A 212 10.04 16.08 5.02
CA ARG A 212 9.09 15.65 3.99
C ARG A 212 8.77 14.15 4.05
N GLY A 213 9.68 13.34 4.60
CA GLY A 213 9.47 11.92 4.83
C GLY A 213 8.37 11.61 5.85
N GLN A 214 7.93 12.58 6.66
CA GLN A 214 6.77 12.48 7.55
C GLN A 214 5.46 12.99 6.92
N LEU A 215 5.43 13.22 5.60
CA LEU A 215 4.19 13.36 4.84
C LEU A 215 3.61 11.97 4.56
N TYR A 216 2.63 11.57 5.35
CA TYR A 216 1.92 10.30 5.23
C TYR A 216 0.69 10.40 4.33
N TRP A 217 0.79 11.21 3.28
CA TRP A 217 -0.24 11.27 2.27
C TRP A 217 -0.29 9.96 1.50
N GLN A 218 -1.52 9.58 1.15
CA GLN A 218 -1.84 8.37 0.39
C GLN A 218 -1.36 8.40 -1.05
N ALA A 219 -1.03 9.59 -1.58
CA ALA A 219 -0.22 9.76 -2.75
C ALA A 219 0.59 11.06 -2.62
N ARG A 220 1.83 11.08 -3.13
CA ARG A 220 2.72 12.25 -3.09
C ARG A 220 3.72 12.24 -4.24
N LEU A 221 4.45 13.35 -4.42
CA LEU A 221 5.67 13.31 -5.21
C LEU A 221 6.76 12.61 -4.40
N SER A 222 7.49 11.70 -5.01
CA SER A 222 8.67 11.10 -4.37
C SER A 222 9.79 12.14 -4.31
N ASP A 223 10.42 12.27 -3.15
CA ASP A 223 11.61 13.13 -2.98
C ASP A 223 12.87 12.52 -3.60
N ARG A 224 12.87 11.20 -3.84
CA ARG A 224 14.03 10.44 -4.35
C ARG A 224 13.95 10.18 -5.85
N PHE A 225 12.74 9.92 -6.36
CA PHE A 225 12.53 9.52 -7.74
C PHE A 225 11.58 10.48 -8.46
N PRO A 226 11.73 10.72 -9.77
CA PRO A 226 10.83 11.58 -10.55
C PRO A 226 9.49 10.86 -10.80
N THR A 227 8.75 10.61 -9.73
CA THR A 227 7.56 9.74 -9.71
C THR A 227 6.45 10.34 -8.86
N VAL A 228 5.21 10.01 -9.23
CA VAL A 228 4.09 10.04 -8.31
C VAL A 228 4.06 8.68 -7.59
N GLU A 229 4.07 8.73 -6.27
CA GLU A 229 4.10 7.58 -5.38
C GLU A 229 2.72 7.40 -4.74
N VAL A 230 2.03 6.29 -5.04
CA VAL A 230 0.74 5.92 -4.43
C VAL A 230 0.98 4.95 -3.29
N ARG A 231 0.55 5.33 -2.08
CA ARG A 231 0.85 4.63 -0.81
C ARG A 231 -0.40 4.17 -0.04
N CYS A 232 -1.58 4.34 -0.64
CA CYS A 232 -2.86 4.01 -0.02
C CYS A 232 -3.12 2.50 0.11
N LEU A 233 -2.34 1.66 -0.59
CA LEU A 233 -2.61 0.24 -0.71
C LEU A 233 -2.10 -0.52 0.52
N ASP A 234 -2.91 -1.43 1.01
CA ASP A 234 -2.47 -2.50 1.91
C ASP A 234 -1.59 -3.50 1.13
N VAL A 235 -0.62 -4.17 1.76
CA VAL A 235 0.13 -5.27 1.12
C VAL A 235 -0.81 -6.42 0.73
N GLN A 236 -0.57 -7.12 -0.39
CA GLN A 236 -1.51 -8.12 -0.92
C GLN A 236 -1.13 -9.57 -0.59
N LEU A 237 -2.14 -10.41 -0.33
CA LEU A 237 -1.97 -11.85 -0.09
C LEU A 237 -1.30 -12.55 -1.28
N ARG A 238 -1.65 -12.16 -2.51
CA ARG A 238 -1.14 -12.77 -3.75
C ARG A 238 -0.38 -11.75 -4.57
N ALA A 239 0.66 -12.21 -5.28
CA ALA A 239 1.44 -11.34 -6.15
C ALA A 239 0.63 -10.82 -7.35
N ASP A 240 -0.32 -11.63 -7.87
CA ASP A 240 -1.17 -11.22 -8.98
C ASP A 240 -2.18 -10.13 -8.59
N ASP A 241 -2.65 -10.12 -7.34
CA ASP A 241 -3.46 -9.00 -6.81
C ASP A 241 -2.62 -7.71 -6.70
N ALA A 242 -1.33 -7.81 -6.33
CA ALA A 242 -0.41 -6.67 -6.34
C ALA A 242 -0.15 -6.16 -7.77
N VAL A 243 0.07 -7.05 -8.75
CA VAL A 243 0.21 -6.70 -10.17
C VAL A 243 -1.03 -5.97 -10.70
N MET A 244 -2.24 -6.47 -10.38
CA MET A 244 -3.49 -5.80 -10.72
C MET A 244 -3.53 -4.35 -10.22
N LEU A 245 -3.21 -4.12 -8.94
CA LEU A 245 -3.22 -2.79 -8.34
C LEU A 245 -2.13 -1.89 -8.96
N ALA A 246 -0.95 -2.43 -9.25
CA ALA A 246 0.11 -1.70 -9.94
C ALA A 246 -0.32 -1.25 -11.35
N GLY A 247 -0.99 -2.14 -12.10
CA GLY A 247 -1.56 -1.81 -13.42
C GLY A 247 -2.64 -0.75 -13.37
N LEU A 248 -3.55 -0.80 -12.38
CA LEU A 248 -4.56 0.22 -12.18
C LEU A 248 -3.95 1.58 -11.81
N VAL A 249 -2.95 1.61 -10.94
CA VAL A 249 -2.24 2.86 -10.58
C VAL A 249 -1.48 3.43 -11.78
N ARG A 250 -0.76 2.59 -12.53
CA ARG A 250 -0.08 2.99 -13.76
C ARG A 250 -1.05 3.59 -14.77
N ALA A 251 -2.19 2.95 -14.99
CA ALA A 251 -3.20 3.40 -15.93
C ALA A 251 -3.89 4.70 -15.47
N LEU A 252 -4.17 4.85 -14.16
CA LEU A 252 -4.69 6.11 -13.59
C LEU A 252 -3.73 7.28 -13.83
N VAL A 253 -2.43 7.07 -13.61
CA VAL A 253 -1.42 8.09 -13.87
C VAL A 253 -1.30 8.39 -15.36
N ALA A 254 -1.34 7.38 -16.23
CA ALA A 254 -1.32 7.55 -17.67
C ALA A 254 -2.50 8.39 -18.19
N VAL A 255 -3.72 8.10 -17.72
CA VAL A 255 -4.91 8.89 -18.05
C VAL A 255 -4.77 10.33 -17.53
N ALA A 256 -4.32 10.50 -16.28
CA ALA A 256 -4.11 11.83 -15.71
C ALA A 256 -3.07 12.67 -16.49
N LEU A 257 -2.00 12.04 -17.00
CA LEU A 257 -1.01 12.68 -17.87
C LEU A 257 -1.63 13.10 -19.21
N ALA A 258 -2.45 12.23 -19.82
CA ALA A 258 -3.14 12.55 -21.07
C ALA A 258 -4.15 13.69 -20.90
N GLU A 259 -4.90 13.69 -19.79
CA GLU A 259 -5.86 14.74 -19.43
C GLU A 259 -5.17 16.09 -19.18
N GLU A 260 -4.04 16.11 -18.47
CA GLU A 260 -3.24 17.32 -18.25
C GLU A 260 -2.73 17.87 -19.58
N LYS A 261 -2.18 17.01 -20.45
CA LYS A 261 -1.73 17.41 -21.79
C LYS A 261 -2.87 17.98 -22.65
N ALA A 262 -4.09 17.46 -22.48
CA ALA A 262 -5.28 17.94 -23.17
C ALA A 262 -5.91 19.20 -22.54
N GLY A 263 -5.41 19.65 -21.38
CA GLY A 263 -5.99 20.78 -20.63
C GLY A 263 -7.35 20.46 -19.99
N ALA A 264 -7.68 19.19 -19.79
CA ALA A 264 -8.93 18.78 -19.14
C ALA A 264 -8.89 19.12 -17.65
N PRO A 265 -9.91 19.79 -17.09
CA PRO A 265 -9.89 20.20 -15.68
C PRO A 265 -9.99 18.99 -14.74
N PRO A 266 -9.26 18.97 -13.61
CA PRO A 266 -9.37 17.91 -12.62
C PRO A 266 -10.72 17.94 -11.91
N VAL A 267 -11.21 16.78 -11.51
CA VAL A 267 -12.42 16.66 -10.68
C VAL A 267 -12.20 17.32 -9.33
N ARG A 268 -13.07 18.26 -8.97
CA ARG A 268 -13.01 18.99 -7.70
C ARG A 268 -13.84 18.28 -6.64
N CYS A 269 -13.18 17.55 -5.75
CA CYS A 269 -13.80 16.97 -4.56
C CYS A 269 -13.45 17.79 -3.30
N ARG A 270 -14.48 18.11 -2.49
CA ARG A 270 -14.30 18.81 -1.22
C ARG A 270 -13.43 17.97 -0.27
N PRO A 271 -12.48 18.57 0.46
CA PRO A 271 -11.53 17.82 1.27
C PRO A 271 -12.21 16.98 2.36
N GLU A 272 -13.26 17.51 3.00
CA GLU A 272 -14.00 16.79 4.06
C GLU A 272 -14.70 15.54 3.49
N LEU A 273 -15.21 15.65 2.26
CA LEU A 273 -15.87 14.54 1.59
C LEU A 273 -14.86 13.47 1.16
N LEU A 274 -13.68 13.87 0.65
CA LEU A 274 -12.63 12.91 0.30
C LEU A 274 -12.09 12.20 1.55
N GLN A 275 -11.96 12.91 2.67
CA GLN A 275 -11.56 12.31 3.94
C GLN A 275 -12.61 11.30 4.44
N ALA A 276 -13.90 11.65 4.37
CA ALA A 276 -15.00 10.74 4.71
C ALA A 276 -15.06 9.53 3.78
N ALA A 277 -14.86 9.72 2.47
CA ALA A 277 -14.77 8.65 1.49
C ALA A 277 -13.64 7.67 1.81
N ASN A 278 -12.46 8.20 2.18
CA ASN A 278 -11.32 7.39 2.58
C ASN A 278 -11.61 6.57 3.85
N TRP A 279 -12.21 7.18 4.87
CA TRP A 279 -12.61 6.46 6.08
C TRP A 279 -13.65 5.37 5.78
N HIS A 280 -14.64 5.68 4.93
CA HIS A 280 -15.68 4.75 4.52
C HIS A 280 -15.12 3.55 3.74
N ALA A 281 -14.17 3.80 2.84
CA ALA A 281 -13.42 2.76 2.14
C ALA A 281 -12.61 1.88 3.10
N ALA A 282 -11.85 2.48 4.02
CA ALA A 282 -11.10 1.75 5.04
C ALA A 282 -12.03 0.86 5.90
N ARG A 283 -13.22 1.37 6.21
CA ARG A 283 -14.21 0.67 7.03
C ARG A 283 -14.82 -0.52 6.33
N HIS A 284 -15.26 -0.34 5.09
CA HIS A 284 -16.14 -1.30 4.42
C HIS A 284 -15.46 -2.16 3.37
N GLY A 285 -14.29 -1.76 2.85
CA GLY A 285 -13.72 -2.37 1.66
C GLY A 285 -14.74 -2.34 0.53
N LEU A 286 -14.91 -3.46 -0.18
CA LEU A 286 -15.89 -3.60 -1.26
C LEU A 286 -17.27 -4.12 -0.81
N ASN A 287 -17.49 -4.39 0.48
CA ASN A 287 -18.73 -5.01 1.00
C ASN A 287 -19.89 -4.04 1.23
N SER A 288 -19.77 -2.79 0.78
CA SER A 288 -20.81 -1.78 0.94
C SER A 288 -20.80 -0.83 -0.26
N THR A 289 -21.26 0.40 -0.05
CA THR A 289 -21.10 1.48 -1.01
C THR A 289 -19.69 2.05 -0.99
N LEU A 290 -19.32 2.75 -2.06
CA LEU A 290 -18.17 3.64 -2.14
C LEU A 290 -18.65 5.05 -2.50
N VAL A 291 -17.82 6.05 -2.21
CA VAL A 291 -18.03 7.42 -2.70
C VAL A 291 -17.27 7.55 -4.01
N ASP A 292 -18.00 7.85 -5.09
CA ASP A 292 -17.41 8.04 -6.43
C ASP A 292 -16.61 9.36 -6.53
N PRO A 293 -15.86 9.59 -7.63
CA PRO A 293 -15.09 10.82 -7.82
C PRO A 293 -15.90 12.12 -7.73
N ASP A 294 -17.19 12.08 -8.09
CA ASP A 294 -18.13 13.21 -8.00
C ASP A 294 -18.67 13.42 -6.58
N GLY A 295 -18.29 12.57 -5.62
CA GLY A 295 -18.70 12.67 -4.23
C GLY A 295 -20.03 11.99 -3.91
N ARG A 296 -20.52 11.08 -4.77
CA ARG A 296 -21.81 10.40 -4.61
C ARG A 296 -21.62 8.98 -4.10
N SER A 297 -22.46 8.57 -3.16
CA SER A 297 -22.49 7.16 -2.70
C SER A 297 -23.09 6.27 -3.79
N ARG A 298 -22.35 5.22 -4.17
CA ARG A 298 -22.76 4.20 -5.16
C ARG A 298 -22.35 2.81 -4.70
N SER A 299 -22.89 1.76 -5.34
CA SER A 299 -22.40 0.40 -5.07
C SER A 299 -20.91 0.28 -5.39
N SER A 300 -20.18 -0.56 -4.66
CA SER A 300 -18.76 -0.82 -4.97
C SER A 300 -18.56 -1.29 -6.41
N GLY A 301 -19.45 -2.14 -6.92
CA GLY A 301 -19.45 -2.60 -8.31
C GLY A 301 -19.57 -1.47 -9.34
N ASP A 302 -20.47 -0.49 -9.12
CA ASP A 302 -20.62 0.65 -10.02
C ASP A 302 -19.37 1.54 -10.02
N VAL A 303 -18.76 1.77 -8.86
CA VAL A 303 -17.53 2.58 -8.74
C VAL A 303 -16.35 1.86 -9.40
N LEU A 304 -16.21 0.55 -9.23
CA LEU A 304 -15.18 -0.25 -9.90
C LEU A 304 -15.38 -0.28 -11.41
N TYR A 305 -16.63 -0.40 -11.88
CA TYR A 305 -16.95 -0.28 -13.30
C TYR A 305 -16.55 1.10 -13.85
N SER A 306 -16.87 2.18 -13.12
CA SER A 306 -16.47 3.54 -13.50
C SER A 306 -14.95 3.72 -13.52
N LEU A 307 -14.23 3.12 -12.57
CA LEU A 307 -12.76 3.13 -12.54
C LEU A 307 -12.21 2.43 -13.78
N LEU A 308 -12.65 1.19 -14.06
CA LEU A 308 -12.21 0.42 -15.22
C LEU A 308 -12.51 1.15 -16.53
N ALA A 309 -13.71 1.74 -16.66
CA ALA A 309 -14.06 2.53 -17.84
C ALA A 309 -13.17 3.77 -18.00
N HIS A 310 -12.81 4.42 -16.90
CA HIS A 310 -11.91 5.58 -16.90
C HIS A 310 -10.48 5.21 -17.32
N VAL A 311 -9.96 4.07 -16.87
CA VAL A 311 -8.58 3.63 -17.17
C VAL A 311 -8.46 2.78 -18.44
N ALA A 312 -9.57 2.34 -19.03
CA ALA A 312 -9.59 1.45 -20.19
C ALA A 312 -8.72 1.93 -21.37
N PRO A 313 -8.70 3.23 -21.76
CA PRO A 313 -7.83 3.68 -22.85
C PRO A 313 -6.34 3.42 -22.57
N ALA A 314 -5.89 3.66 -21.33
CA ALA A 314 -4.49 3.45 -20.95
C ALA A 314 -4.15 1.95 -20.85
N LEU A 315 -5.05 1.12 -20.34
CA LEU A 315 -4.86 -0.33 -20.29
C LEU A 315 -4.83 -0.95 -21.69
N ALA A 316 -5.60 -0.42 -22.64
CA ALA A 316 -5.58 -0.87 -24.03
C ALA A 316 -4.27 -0.46 -24.72
N GLU A 317 -3.76 0.75 -24.46
CA GLU A 317 -2.48 1.23 -24.98
C GLU A 317 -1.29 0.42 -24.46
N SER A 318 -1.31 0.00 -23.19
CA SER A 318 -0.26 -0.84 -22.60
C SER A 318 -0.44 -2.35 -22.89
N GLY A 319 -1.60 -2.78 -23.36
CA GLY A 319 -1.91 -4.20 -23.60
C GLY A 319 -2.33 -4.97 -22.34
N ASP A 320 -2.55 -4.30 -21.20
CA ASP A 320 -2.87 -4.93 -19.90
C ASP A 320 -4.37 -5.18 -19.69
N GLU A 321 -5.24 -4.67 -20.57
CA GLU A 321 -6.69 -4.64 -20.35
C GLU A 321 -7.27 -6.00 -19.94
N ARG A 322 -6.85 -7.06 -20.63
CA ARG A 322 -7.32 -8.43 -20.36
C ARG A 322 -6.86 -8.93 -18.99
N GLU A 323 -5.59 -8.74 -18.66
CA GLU A 323 -5.01 -9.20 -17.40
C GLU A 323 -5.67 -8.49 -16.22
N VAL A 324 -5.65 -7.16 -16.23
CA VAL A 324 -6.20 -6.33 -15.15
C VAL A 324 -7.71 -6.57 -14.98
N SER A 325 -8.48 -6.60 -16.07
CA SER A 325 -9.93 -6.82 -15.97
C SER A 325 -10.27 -8.21 -15.43
N SER A 326 -9.48 -9.24 -15.78
CA SER A 326 -9.69 -10.59 -15.25
C SER A 326 -9.41 -10.68 -13.75
N LEU A 327 -8.39 -9.96 -13.27
CA LEU A 327 -8.03 -9.88 -11.85
C LEU A 327 -9.08 -9.10 -11.05
N VAL A 328 -9.59 -7.99 -11.58
CA VAL A 328 -10.68 -7.24 -10.93
C VAL A 328 -11.97 -8.08 -10.86
N HIS A 329 -12.27 -8.87 -11.91
CA HIS A 329 -13.41 -9.78 -11.86
C HIS A 329 -13.27 -10.83 -10.76
N ARG A 330 -12.06 -11.39 -10.61
CA ARG A 330 -11.77 -12.34 -9.52
C ARG A 330 -11.91 -11.68 -8.15
N LEU A 331 -11.39 -10.47 -7.96
CA LEU A 331 -11.55 -9.70 -6.72
C LEU A 331 -13.03 -9.54 -6.34
N LEU A 332 -13.90 -9.24 -7.32
CA LEU A 332 -15.34 -9.12 -7.10
C LEU A 332 -16.00 -10.45 -6.74
N GLN A 333 -15.49 -11.58 -7.24
CA GLN A 333 -16.02 -12.92 -6.94
C GLN A 333 -15.55 -13.47 -5.58
N GLU A 334 -14.27 -13.31 -5.27
CA GLU A 334 -13.63 -13.90 -4.08
C GLU A 334 -13.73 -12.99 -2.85
N GLY A 335 -13.87 -11.68 -3.07
CA GLY A 335 -13.77 -10.64 -2.06
C GLY A 335 -12.33 -10.15 -1.87
N THR A 336 -12.18 -9.08 -1.09
CA THR A 336 -10.88 -8.51 -0.74
C THR A 336 -10.06 -9.47 0.13
N PRO A 337 -8.74 -9.27 0.26
CA PRO A 337 -7.93 -10.00 1.23
C PRO A 337 -8.49 -9.95 2.67
N ALA A 338 -9.08 -8.83 3.09
CA ALA A 338 -9.76 -8.72 4.37
C ALA A 338 -10.97 -9.68 4.49
N ASP A 339 -11.73 -9.87 3.41
CA ASP A 339 -12.85 -10.82 3.38
C ASP A 339 -12.38 -12.26 3.48
N ARG A 340 -11.26 -12.57 2.83
CA ARG A 340 -10.61 -13.87 2.87
C ARG A 340 -10.08 -14.18 4.27
N GLN A 341 -9.43 -13.22 4.94
CA GLN A 341 -8.99 -13.38 6.33
C GLN A 341 -10.17 -13.64 7.28
N ARG A 342 -11.25 -12.86 7.18
CA ARG A 342 -12.48 -13.08 7.97
C ARG A 342 -13.10 -14.44 7.70
N ARG A 343 -13.13 -14.87 6.44
CA ARG A 343 -13.66 -16.18 6.05
C ARG A 343 -12.82 -17.32 6.64
N ALA A 344 -11.50 -17.26 6.49
CA ALA A 344 -10.58 -18.24 7.06
C ALA A 344 -10.74 -18.35 8.59
N LEU A 345 -10.82 -17.20 9.28
CA LEU A 345 -11.03 -17.19 10.74
C LEU A 345 -12.38 -17.80 11.15
N ARG A 346 -13.46 -17.54 10.41
CA ARG A 346 -14.78 -18.14 10.68
C ARG A 346 -14.82 -19.65 10.42
N GLU A 347 -14.19 -20.11 9.34
CA GLU A 347 -14.29 -21.50 8.88
C GLU A 347 -13.32 -22.44 9.59
N GLY A 348 -12.11 -21.97 9.92
CA GLY A 348 -11.05 -22.80 10.49
C GLY A 348 -10.26 -22.14 11.62
N GLY A 349 -10.73 -21.03 12.16
CA GLY A 349 -10.09 -20.35 13.30
C GLY A 349 -8.70 -19.80 12.96
N MET A 350 -7.89 -19.60 14.00
CA MET A 350 -6.52 -19.10 13.87
C MET A 350 -5.62 -19.98 12.98
N PRO A 351 -5.70 -21.32 12.97
CA PRO A 351 -4.91 -22.15 12.06
C PRO A 351 -5.16 -21.84 10.58
N ALA A 352 -6.43 -21.67 10.17
CA ALA A 352 -6.77 -21.32 8.80
C ALA A 352 -6.33 -19.90 8.42
N LEU A 353 -6.49 -18.93 9.34
CA LEU A 353 -5.97 -17.59 9.15
C LEU A 353 -4.44 -17.60 8.97
N ARG A 354 -3.71 -18.34 9.83
CA ARG A 354 -2.26 -18.46 9.73
C ARG A 354 -1.85 -19.02 8.37
N SER A 355 -2.44 -20.14 7.95
CA SER A 355 -2.15 -20.76 6.66
C SER A 355 -2.37 -19.78 5.50
N LEU A 356 -3.45 -18.98 5.57
CA LEU A 356 -3.74 -17.96 4.56
C LEU A 356 -2.69 -16.85 4.48
N ILE A 357 -2.25 -16.29 5.61
CA ILE A 357 -1.38 -15.10 5.62
C ILE A 357 0.11 -15.44 5.57
N VAL A 358 0.53 -16.61 6.10
CA VAL A 358 1.93 -17.06 6.09
C VAL A 358 2.27 -17.88 4.85
N GLY A 359 1.25 -18.40 4.14
CA GLY A 359 1.48 -19.28 2.99
C GLY A 359 1.98 -20.66 3.42
N ASP A 360 1.29 -21.29 4.38
CA ASP A 360 1.44 -22.73 4.59
C ASP A 360 0.75 -23.43 3.41
N SER A 361 1.46 -23.63 2.30
CA SER A 361 1.10 -24.74 1.41
C SER A 361 1.29 -26.02 2.24
N PRO A 362 0.26 -26.87 2.42
CA PRO A 362 0.51 -28.20 2.95
C PRO A 362 1.51 -28.85 2.00
N SER A 363 2.64 -29.25 2.57
CA SER A 363 3.65 -30.07 1.92
C SER A 363 2.95 -31.26 1.26
N GLY A 364 3.05 -31.35 -0.07
CA GLY A 364 2.45 -32.42 -0.87
C GLY A 364 2.82 -32.29 -2.33
#